data_AF-A0AA39WP25-F1
#
_entry.id   AF-A0AA39WP25-F1
#
_cell.length_a   1.000
_cell.length_b   1.000
_cell.length_c   1.000
_cell.angle_alpha   90.00
_cell.angle_beta   90.00
_cell.angle_gamma   90.00
#
_symmetry.space_group_name_H-M   'P 1'
#
loop_
_entity.id
_entity.type
_entity.pdbx_description
1 polymer ?
#
loop_
_entity_poly.entity_id
_entity_poly.type
_entity_poly.pdbx_seq_one_letter_code
_entity_poly.pdbx_strand_id
1 'polypeptide(L)'
;MLDARGTNRFIEADLVTWGDKTLSEVEKVNEDMLAQLEPVLKRVRGCMRPLPSEEEEPRLRRQLVHLDLLGNVLIDEEEGAAPGIIDWSLYWRPAVYALAVVVADGLTRIGEVESRELIELFFGYGEVPMKREVGVQLLLRALYWRYLTFAIDPDLEWIRVNLPKADYEGAAKILCGLL
;
A
#
# COMPACT_ATOMS: atom_id res chain seq x y z
N MET A 1 -25.15 -14.50 0.08
CA MET A 1 -25.27 -14.14 1.51
C MET A 1 -23.88 -13.69 1.93
N LEU A 2 -23.60 -12.39 1.76
CA LEU A 2 -22.30 -11.80 2.07
C LEU A 2 -22.22 -11.69 3.60
N ASP A 3 -21.20 -12.32 4.18
CA ASP A 3 -20.88 -12.18 5.59
C ASP A 3 -20.54 -10.72 5.89
N ALA A 4 -21.48 -10.01 6.53
CA ALA A 4 -21.33 -8.62 6.96
C ALA A 4 -20.60 -8.49 8.31
N ARG A 5 -19.94 -9.55 8.81
CA ARG A 5 -19.27 -9.57 10.13
C ARG A 5 -17.87 -10.17 10.12
N GLY A 6 -17.28 -10.42 8.94
CA GLY A 6 -15.86 -10.73 8.81
C GLY A 6 -15.04 -9.43 8.84
N THR A 7 -14.22 -9.24 9.88
CA THR A 7 -13.25 -8.16 9.96
C THR A 7 -12.38 -8.17 8.70
N ASN A 8 -12.48 -7.12 7.87
CA ASN A 8 -11.75 -7.05 6.62
C ASN A 8 -10.27 -6.74 6.92
N ARG A 9 -9.37 -7.69 6.65
CA ARG A 9 -7.90 -7.55 6.83
C ARG A 9 -7.32 -6.26 6.25
N PHE A 10 -7.87 -5.77 5.15
CA PHE A 10 -7.43 -4.54 4.50
C PHE A 10 -7.81 -3.29 5.31
N ILE A 11 -8.98 -3.29 5.94
CA ILE A 11 -9.43 -2.22 6.84
C ILE A 11 -8.59 -2.19 8.10
N GLU A 12 -8.36 -3.36 8.71
CA GLU A 12 -7.53 -3.47 9.92
C GLU A 12 -6.09 -3.00 9.67
N ALA A 13 -5.50 -3.40 8.54
CA ALA A 13 -4.18 -2.93 8.15
C ALA A 13 -4.15 -1.42 7.89
N ASP A 14 -5.20 -0.83 7.32
CA ASP A 14 -5.29 0.61 7.08
C ASP A 14 -5.31 1.38 8.41
N LEU A 15 -6.18 0.98 9.34
CA LEU A 15 -6.26 1.59 10.68
C LEU A 15 -4.91 1.51 11.41
N VAL A 16 -4.23 0.37 11.36
CA VAL A 16 -2.90 0.19 11.97
C VAL A 16 -1.81 1.00 11.26
N THR A 17 -1.90 1.16 9.94
CA THR A 17 -0.94 1.94 9.17
C THR A 17 -1.02 3.43 9.53
N TRP A 18 -2.24 3.94 9.67
CA TRP A 18 -2.51 5.36 9.97
C TRP A 18 -2.50 5.70 11.46
N GLY A 19 -2.35 4.71 12.34
CA GLY A 19 -2.28 4.91 13.78
C GLY A 19 -3.64 5.12 14.44
N ASP A 20 -4.73 4.83 13.73
CA ASP A 20 -6.10 4.81 14.26
C ASP A 20 -6.34 3.60 15.17
N LYS A 21 -5.48 2.57 15.06
CA LYS A 21 -5.50 1.33 15.83
C LYS A 21 -4.08 0.80 16.06
N THR A 22 -3.82 0.10 17.16
CA THR A 22 -2.57 -0.64 17.37
C THR A 22 -2.72 -2.10 16.94
N LEU A 23 -1.61 -2.73 16.52
CA LEU A 23 -1.68 -4.11 16.03
C LEU A 23 -2.22 -5.11 17.08
N SER A 24 -1.97 -4.85 18.37
CA SER A 24 -2.51 -5.64 19.48
C SER A 24 -4.04 -5.60 19.63
N GLU A 25 -4.70 -4.63 19.00
CA GLU A 25 -6.17 -4.52 19.00
C GLU A 25 -6.80 -5.30 17.83
N VAL A 26 -6.00 -5.86 16.92
CA VAL A 26 -6.48 -6.62 15.76
C VAL A 26 -6.72 -8.07 16.15
N GLU A 27 -7.97 -8.53 16.04
CA GLU A 27 -8.37 -9.86 16.55
C GLU A 27 -7.82 -11.04 15.72
N LYS A 28 -7.74 -10.89 14.40
CA LYS A 28 -7.42 -11.99 13.47
C LYS A 28 -5.98 -11.95 12.96
N VAL A 29 -5.03 -11.58 13.80
CA VAL A 29 -3.60 -11.65 13.44
C VAL A 29 -3.15 -13.11 13.47
N ASN A 30 -2.51 -13.55 12.39
CA ASN A 30 -1.81 -14.82 12.34
C ASN A 30 -0.37 -14.60 12.83
N GLU A 31 -0.06 -15.09 14.02
CA GLU A 31 1.23 -14.87 14.69
C GLU A 31 2.42 -15.48 13.92
N ASP A 32 2.25 -16.67 13.34
CA ASP A 32 3.30 -17.32 12.57
C ASP A 32 3.64 -16.54 11.30
N MET A 33 2.62 -16.03 10.61
CA MET A 33 2.80 -15.13 9.47
C MET A 33 3.41 -13.81 9.93
N LEU A 34 2.89 -13.19 10.99
CA LEU A 34 3.43 -11.94 11.51
C LEU A 34 4.93 -12.08 11.82
N ALA A 35 5.36 -13.15 12.50
CA ALA A 35 6.76 -13.40 12.82
C ALA A 35 7.65 -13.48 11.56
N GLN A 36 7.15 -14.06 10.46
CA GLN A 36 7.87 -14.12 9.19
C GLN A 36 7.97 -12.74 8.51
N LEU A 37 6.92 -11.93 8.58
CA LEU A 37 6.87 -10.61 7.94
C LEU A 37 7.51 -9.52 8.79
N GLU A 38 7.66 -9.75 10.10
CA GLU A 38 8.08 -8.78 11.11
C GLU A 38 9.39 -8.04 10.76
N PRO A 39 10.46 -8.69 10.24
CA PRO A 39 11.70 -7.99 9.94
C PRO A 39 11.53 -6.84 8.94
N VAL A 40 10.77 -7.07 7.87
CA VAL A 40 10.48 -6.04 6.85
C VAL A 40 9.49 -5.02 7.39
N LEU A 41 8.43 -5.45 8.10
CA LEU A 41 7.47 -4.53 8.72
C LEU A 41 8.15 -3.57 9.70
N LYS A 42 9.06 -4.06 10.55
CA LYS A 42 9.85 -3.25 11.49
C LYS A 42 10.77 -2.27 10.76
N ARG A 43 11.44 -2.71 9.69
CA ARG A 43 12.27 -1.84 8.85
C ARG A 43 11.45 -0.68 8.28
N VAL A 44 10.35 -0.98 7.59
CA VAL A 44 9.51 0.03 6.96
C VAL A 44 8.91 0.98 8.02
N ARG A 45 8.39 0.44 9.12
CA ARG A 45 7.85 1.24 10.24
C ARG A 45 8.92 2.16 10.86
N GLY A 46 10.16 1.69 11.01
CA GLY A 46 11.27 2.48 11.53
C GLY A 46 11.67 3.67 10.63
N CYS A 47 11.37 3.60 9.34
CA CYS A 47 11.56 4.67 8.37
C CYS A 47 10.37 5.67 8.33
N MET A 48 9.20 5.29 8.85
CA MET A 48 8.05 6.19 8.88
C MET A 48 8.25 7.38 9.82
N ARG A 49 7.76 8.54 9.39
CA ARG A 49 7.69 9.80 10.12
C ARG A 49 6.29 10.39 9.97
N PRO A 50 5.87 11.30 10.86
CA PRO A 50 4.59 12.01 10.72
C PRO A 50 4.48 12.69 9.34
N LEU A 51 3.28 12.66 8.77
CA LEU A 51 2.94 13.48 7.60
C LEU A 51 2.58 14.89 8.05
N PRO A 52 2.79 15.93 7.22
CA PRO A 52 2.28 17.26 7.49
C PRO A 52 0.74 17.27 7.51
N SER A 53 0.17 18.36 8.02
CA SER A 53 -1.27 18.59 7.99
C SER A 53 -1.81 18.79 6.57
N GLU A 54 -3.12 18.64 6.38
CA GLU A 54 -3.77 18.88 5.08
C GLU A 54 -3.73 20.37 4.69
N GLU A 55 -3.54 21.27 5.65
CA GLU A 55 -3.32 22.71 5.42
C GLU A 55 -1.91 22.98 4.85
N GLU A 56 -0.89 22.28 5.34
CA GLU A 56 0.51 22.42 4.90
C GLU A 56 0.79 21.69 3.58
N GLU A 57 0.09 20.59 3.33
CA GLU A 57 0.13 19.84 2.08
C GLU A 57 -1.31 19.48 1.64
N PRO A 58 -1.95 20.33 0.82
CA PRO A 58 -3.33 20.13 0.36
C PRO A 58 -3.61 18.83 -0.36
N ARG A 59 -2.59 18.18 -0.96
CA ARG A 59 -2.75 16.85 -1.58
C ARG A 59 -3.02 15.74 -0.56
N LEU A 60 -2.76 15.99 0.72
CA LEU A 60 -3.15 15.09 1.80
C LEU A 60 -4.64 15.19 2.16
N ARG A 61 -5.43 16.05 1.50
CA ARG A 61 -6.87 16.10 1.71
C ARG A 61 -7.52 14.75 1.43
N ARG A 62 -8.22 14.23 2.44
CA ARG A 62 -8.91 12.94 2.35
C ARG A 62 -10.15 13.02 1.47
N GLN A 63 -10.35 11.97 0.67
CA GLN A 63 -11.54 11.76 -0.16
C GLN A 63 -11.77 10.25 -0.31
N LEU A 64 -12.84 9.87 -1.02
CA LEU A 64 -13.08 8.47 -1.34
C LEU A 64 -12.05 7.98 -2.36
N VAL A 65 -11.30 6.93 -2.02
CA VAL A 65 -10.25 6.35 -2.89
C VAL A 65 -10.34 4.83 -2.92
N HIS A 66 -9.83 4.21 -3.99
CA HIS A 66 -9.68 2.77 -4.12
C HIS A 66 -8.23 2.37 -3.82
N LEU A 67 -7.98 1.55 -2.78
CA LEU A 67 -6.62 1.19 -2.40
C LEU A 67 -6.10 -0.10 -3.05
N ASP A 68 -6.94 -0.89 -3.69
CA ASP A 68 -6.50 -2.17 -4.28
C ASP A 68 -6.60 -2.17 -5.82
N LEU A 69 -6.08 -1.13 -6.48
CA LEU A 69 -6.25 -0.99 -7.94
C LEU A 69 -5.42 -1.97 -8.77
N LEU A 70 -4.23 -2.37 -8.33
CA LEU A 70 -3.37 -3.25 -9.13
C LEU A 70 -3.99 -4.65 -9.26
N GLY A 71 -4.35 -5.03 -10.49
CA GLY A 71 -5.05 -6.28 -10.78
C GLY A 71 -6.58 -6.17 -10.79
N ASN A 72 -7.14 -5.01 -10.41
CA ASN A 72 -8.58 -4.75 -10.37
C ASN A 72 -9.03 -3.69 -11.39
N VAL A 73 -8.22 -3.48 -12.42
CA VAL A 73 -8.57 -2.68 -13.60
C VAL A 73 -8.69 -3.60 -14.82
N LEU A 74 -9.86 -3.61 -15.44
CA LEU A 74 -10.14 -4.32 -16.68
C LEU A 74 -9.82 -3.39 -17.85
N ILE A 75 -8.89 -3.81 -18.71
CA ILE A 75 -8.53 -3.12 -19.94
C ILE A 75 -9.10 -3.92 -21.10
N ASP A 76 -9.85 -3.25 -21.97
CA ASP A 76 -10.32 -3.82 -23.23
C ASP A 76 -9.29 -3.50 -24.33
N GLU A 77 -8.46 -4.50 -24.64
CA GLU A 77 -7.43 -4.37 -25.66
C GLU A 77 -7.99 -4.44 -27.09
N GLU A 78 -9.21 -4.94 -27.28
CA GLU A 78 -9.78 -5.19 -28.62
C GLU A 78 -10.64 -4.01 -29.09
N GLU A 79 -11.63 -3.60 -28.30
CA GLU A 79 -12.57 -2.53 -28.71
C GLU A 79 -12.17 -1.16 -28.15
N GLY A 80 -11.14 -1.10 -27.30
CA GLY A 80 -10.63 0.13 -26.73
C GLY A 80 -11.63 0.83 -25.81
N ALA A 81 -12.54 0.07 -25.18
CA ALA A 81 -13.47 0.61 -24.20
C ALA A 81 -12.74 1.27 -23.02
N ALA A 82 -13.42 2.19 -22.35
CA ALA A 82 -12.88 2.83 -21.15
C ALA A 82 -12.55 1.77 -20.07
N PRO A 83 -11.43 1.90 -19.33
CA PRO A 83 -11.05 0.96 -18.29
C PRO A 83 -12.17 0.74 -17.25
N GLY A 84 -12.49 -0.51 -16.96
CA GLY A 84 -13.42 -0.89 -15.89
C GLY A 84 -12.71 -1.07 -14.56
N ILE A 85 -13.33 -0.66 -13.45
CA ILE A 85 -12.80 -0.88 -12.09
C ILE A 85 -13.69 -1.88 -11.36
N ILE A 86 -13.09 -2.94 -10.82
CA ILE A 86 -13.76 -4.00 -10.07
C ILE A 86 -13.26 -4.08 -8.63
N ASP A 87 -13.87 -4.94 -7.82
CA ASP A 87 -13.47 -5.28 -6.44
C ASP A 87 -13.25 -4.07 -5.51
N TRP A 88 -14.35 -3.33 -5.28
CA TRP A 88 -14.33 -2.01 -4.65
C TRP A 88 -13.80 -2.00 -3.22
N SER A 89 -12.51 -1.70 -3.10
CA SER A 89 -11.79 -1.52 -1.83
C SER A 89 -11.69 -0.03 -1.48
N LEU A 90 -12.77 0.54 -0.94
CA LEU A 90 -12.96 1.98 -0.76
C LEU A 90 -12.57 2.50 0.63
N TYR A 91 -11.84 3.62 0.66
CA TYR A 91 -11.29 4.23 1.89
C TYR A 91 -11.41 5.75 1.87
N TRP A 92 -11.40 6.38 3.05
CA TRP A 92 -11.34 7.84 3.21
C TRP A 92 -9.90 8.29 3.50
N ARG A 93 -9.11 8.43 2.42
CA ARG A 93 -7.65 8.68 2.46
C ARG A 93 -7.26 9.68 1.35
N PRO A 94 -6.04 10.24 1.36
CA PRO A 94 -5.59 11.11 0.28
C PRO A 94 -5.57 10.37 -1.07
N ALA A 95 -5.96 11.04 -2.17
CA ALA A 95 -5.87 10.44 -3.51
C ALA A 95 -4.43 10.01 -3.87
N VAL A 96 -3.45 10.82 -3.47
CA VAL A 96 -2.02 10.52 -3.65
C VAL A 96 -1.56 9.29 -2.86
N TYR A 97 -2.29 8.88 -1.80
CA TYR A 97 -2.02 7.64 -1.09
C TYR A 97 -2.45 6.42 -1.91
N ALA A 98 -3.60 6.48 -2.58
CA ALA A 98 -4.02 5.40 -3.49
C ALA A 98 -3.03 5.20 -4.64
N LEU A 99 -2.50 6.30 -5.20
CA LEU A 99 -1.41 6.23 -6.17
C LEU A 99 -0.15 5.61 -5.57
N ALA A 100 0.22 5.98 -4.33
CA ALA A 100 1.36 5.39 -3.63
C ALA A 100 1.20 3.88 -3.41
N VAL A 101 -0.03 3.38 -3.23
CA VAL A 101 -0.30 1.93 -3.16
C VAL A 101 -0.03 1.23 -4.48
N VAL A 102 -0.50 1.78 -5.60
CA VAL A 102 -0.19 1.24 -6.94
C VAL A 102 1.32 1.17 -7.16
N VAL A 103 2.03 2.23 -6.79
CA VAL A 103 3.49 2.29 -6.90
C VAL A 103 4.14 1.23 -6.01
N ALA A 104 3.77 1.17 -4.72
CA ALA A 104 4.34 0.22 -3.78
C ALA A 104 4.13 -1.24 -4.22
N ASP A 105 2.94 -1.59 -4.73
CA ASP A 105 2.68 -2.91 -5.28
C ASP A 105 3.55 -3.20 -6.51
N GLY A 106 3.72 -2.21 -7.39
CA GLY A 106 4.60 -2.28 -8.56
C GLY A 106 6.06 -2.51 -8.18
N LEU A 107 6.57 -1.81 -7.16
CA LEU A 107 7.95 -1.97 -6.67
C LEU A 107 8.27 -3.41 -6.24
N THR A 108 7.28 -4.15 -5.75
CA THR A 108 7.49 -5.56 -5.37
C THR A 108 7.57 -6.51 -6.56
N ARG A 109 7.25 -6.05 -7.77
CA ARG A 109 7.09 -6.89 -8.97
C ARG A 109 8.15 -6.63 -10.04
N ILE A 110 8.96 -5.58 -9.89
CA ILE A 110 9.91 -5.08 -10.91
C ILE A 110 11.33 -4.98 -10.35
N GLY A 111 12.32 -4.82 -11.24
CA GLY A 111 13.72 -4.67 -10.86
C GLY A 111 14.05 -3.30 -10.23
N GLU A 112 15.28 -3.16 -9.73
CA GLU A 112 15.74 -1.92 -9.05
C GLU A 112 15.75 -0.71 -9.98
N VAL A 113 16.11 -0.89 -11.26
CA VAL A 113 16.19 0.22 -12.24
C VAL A 113 14.78 0.75 -12.51
N GLU A 114 13.86 -0.15 -12.84
CA GLU A 114 12.45 0.15 -13.11
C GLU A 114 11.76 0.73 -11.86
N SER A 115 12.16 0.27 -10.67
CA SER A 115 11.68 0.82 -9.40
C SER A 115 12.01 2.30 -9.24
N ARG A 116 13.22 2.73 -9.61
CA ARG A 116 13.61 4.15 -9.53
C ARG A 116 12.79 5.00 -10.49
N GLU A 117 12.62 4.54 -11.72
CA GLU A 117 11.81 5.25 -12.72
C GLU A 117 10.35 5.40 -12.26
N LEU A 118 9.76 4.34 -11.71
CA LEU A 118 8.39 4.39 -11.17
C LEU A 118 8.25 5.37 -10.00
N ILE A 119 9.27 5.46 -9.13
CA ILE A 119 9.29 6.41 -8.01
C ILE A 119 9.41 7.86 -8.51
N GLU A 120 10.26 8.11 -9.50
CA GLU A 120 10.39 9.45 -10.09
C GLU A 120 9.11 9.88 -10.81
N LEU A 121 8.43 8.96 -11.51
CA LEU A 121 7.09 9.21 -12.08
C LEU A 121 6.08 9.58 -10.99
N PHE A 122 6.12 8.91 -9.85
CA PHE A 122 5.26 9.25 -8.71
C PHE A 122 5.57 10.64 -8.14
N PHE A 123 6.85 11.01 -7.98
CA PHE A 123 7.21 12.34 -7.48
C PHE A 123 6.85 13.45 -8.47
N GLY A 124 6.92 13.16 -9.77
CA GLY A 124 6.51 14.07 -10.84
C GLY A 124 5.00 14.11 -11.12
N TYR A 125 4.18 13.33 -10.41
CA TYR A 125 2.74 13.24 -10.68
C TYR A 125 2.00 14.53 -10.31
N GLY A 126 1.25 15.06 -11.29
CA GLY A 126 0.45 16.28 -11.16
C GLY A 126 1.18 17.55 -11.63
N GLU A 127 0.49 18.69 -11.59
CA GLU A 127 1.05 19.98 -12.04
C GLU A 127 2.19 20.49 -11.16
N VAL A 128 2.15 20.16 -9.86
CA VAL A 128 3.16 20.54 -8.88
C VAL A 128 3.81 19.26 -8.34
N PRO A 129 5.15 19.10 -8.41
CA PRO A 129 5.83 17.92 -7.90
C PRO A 129 5.55 17.63 -6.43
N MET A 130 5.54 16.36 -6.05
CA MET A 130 5.43 15.94 -4.66
C MET A 130 6.67 16.35 -3.88
N LYS A 131 6.49 16.94 -2.68
CA LYS A 131 7.63 17.11 -1.76
C LYS A 131 8.18 15.72 -1.47
N ARG A 132 9.48 15.53 -1.72
CA ARG A 132 10.10 14.20 -1.71
C ARG A 132 9.83 13.45 -0.41
N GLU A 133 9.96 14.16 0.71
CA GLU A 133 9.76 13.60 2.05
C GLU A 133 8.32 13.11 2.23
N VAL A 134 7.32 13.90 1.80
CA VAL A 134 5.90 13.50 1.85
C VAL A 134 5.65 12.27 0.97
N GLY A 135 6.18 12.29 -0.25
CA GLY A 135 6.03 11.18 -1.19
C GLY A 135 6.61 9.88 -0.64
N VAL A 136 7.84 9.90 -0.12
CA VAL A 136 8.46 8.73 0.52
C VAL A 136 7.62 8.24 1.70
N GLN A 137 7.08 9.15 2.51
CA GLN A 137 6.25 8.79 3.65
C GLN A 137 4.90 8.15 3.26
N LEU A 138 4.34 8.49 2.10
CA LEU A 138 3.16 7.83 1.53
C LEU A 138 3.52 6.43 0.99
N LEU A 139 4.64 6.30 0.27
CA LEU A 139 5.12 5.02 -0.25
C LEU A 139 5.45 4.01 0.86
N LEU A 140 6.09 4.46 1.94
CA LEU A 140 6.37 3.61 3.11
C LEU A 140 5.08 3.11 3.75
N ARG A 141 4.07 3.98 3.93
CA ARG A 141 2.75 3.60 4.46
C ARG A 141 2.04 2.61 3.53
N ALA A 142 2.13 2.81 2.22
CA ALA A 142 1.54 1.92 1.23
C ALA A 142 2.16 0.51 1.28
N LEU A 143 3.50 0.43 1.27
CA LEU A 143 4.21 -0.84 1.37
C LEU A 143 3.91 -1.57 2.69
N TYR A 144 3.90 -0.83 3.80
CA TYR A 144 3.57 -1.40 5.12
C TYR A 144 2.13 -1.91 5.17
N TRP A 145 1.16 -1.12 4.70
CA TRP A 145 -0.25 -1.51 4.64
C TRP A 145 -0.41 -2.81 3.86
N ARG A 146 0.11 -2.85 2.63
CA ARG A 146 0.01 -4.03 1.76
C ARG A 146 0.61 -5.25 2.45
N TYR A 147 1.83 -5.13 2.98
CA TYR A 147 2.52 -6.27 3.56
C TYR A 147 1.87 -6.74 4.86
N LEU A 148 1.35 -5.83 5.68
CA LEU A 148 0.63 -6.14 6.91
C LEU A 148 -0.67 -6.93 6.64
N THR A 149 -1.32 -6.71 5.49
CA THR A 149 -2.54 -7.46 5.13
C THR A 149 -2.31 -8.97 5.06
N PHE A 150 -1.09 -9.43 4.81
CA PHE A 150 -0.74 -10.85 4.78
C PHE A 150 -0.54 -11.46 6.18
N ALA A 151 -0.51 -10.64 7.23
CA ALA A 151 -0.52 -11.11 8.62
C ALA A 151 -1.93 -11.14 9.24
N ILE A 152 -2.92 -10.47 8.63
CA ILE A 152 -4.27 -10.33 9.19
C ILE A 152 -5.25 -11.16 8.34
N ASP A 153 -5.97 -12.09 8.98
CA ASP A 153 -6.90 -13.04 8.34
C ASP A 153 -6.38 -13.56 6.98
N PRO A 154 -5.16 -14.15 6.93
CA PRO A 154 -4.48 -14.43 5.67
C PRO A 154 -5.11 -15.59 4.88
N ASP A 155 -5.12 -15.46 3.56
CA ASP A 155 -5.28 -16.62 2.67
C ASP A 155 -3.93 -17.32 2.52
N LEU A 156 -3.71 -18.34 3.35
CA LEU A 156 -2.44 -19.05 3.43
C LEU A 156 -2.09 -19.79 2.13
N GLU A 157 -3.09 -20.28 1.39
CA GLU A 157 -2.85 -20.96 0.11
C GLU A 157 -2.37 -19.97 -0.94
N TRP A 158 -3.06 -18.83 -1.05
CA TRP A 158 -2.65 -17.76 -1.97
C TRP A 158 -1.28 -17.21 -1.60
N ILE A 159 -1.02 -16.94 -0.32
CA ILE A 159 0.25 -16.39 0.17
C ILE A 159 1.41 -17.31 -0.18
N ARG A 160 1.27 -18.62 0.08
CA ARG A 160 2.31 -19.62 -0.22
C ARG A 160 2.73 -19.59 -1.69
N VAL A 161 1.80 -19.30 -2.60
CA VAL A 161 2.04 -19.27 -4.05
C VAL A 161 2.56 -17.91 -4.54
N ASN A 162 2.06 -16.81 -3.97
CA ASN A 162 2.25 -15.48 -4.56
C ASN A 162 3.21 -14.59 -3.79
N LEU A 163 3.30 -14.70 -2.47
CA LEU A 163 4.21 -13.88 -1.67
C LEU A 163 5.69 -14.09 -2.04
N PRO A 164 6.18 -15.32 -2.30
CA PRO A 164 7.58 -15.52 -2.73
C PRO A 164 7.94 -14.92 -4.09
N LYS A 165 6.94 -14.51 -4.89
CA LYS A 165 7.15 -13.86 -6.19
C LYS A 165 7.30 -12.34 -6.08
N ALA A 166 7.12 -11.78 -4.87
CA ALA A 166 7.13 -10.34 -4.62
C ALA A 166 8.33 -9.95 -3.74
N ASP A 167 9.10 -8.96 -4.18
CA ASP A 167 10.30 -8.49 -3.48
C ASP A 167 9.99 -7.33 -2.51
N TYR A 168 9.34 -7.66 -1.39
CA TYR A 168 9.07 -6.68 -0.33
C TYR A 168 10.34 -6.19 0.38
N GLU A 169 11.38 -7.01 0.45
CA GLU A 169 12.64 -6.62 1.09
C GLU A 169 13.41 -5.60 0.25
N GLY A 170 13.51 -5.84 -1.06
CA GLY A 170 14.08 -4.90 -2.03
C GLY A 170 13.32 -3.58 -2.05
N ALA A 171 11.98 -3.62 -2.13
CA ALA A 171 11.15 -2.42 -2.08
C ALA A 171 11.37 -1.64 -0.77
N ALA A 172 11.42 -2.32 0.38
CA ALA A 172 11.68 -1.69 1.68
C ALA A 172 13.07 -1.04 1.75
N LYS A 173 14.09 -1.72 1.20
CA LYS A 173 15.47 -1.20 1.14
C LYS A 173 15.55 0.06 0.28
N ILE A 174 14.91 0.07 -0.89
CA ILE A 174 14.86 1.22 -1.79
C ILE A 174 14.19 2.39 -1.07
N LEU A 175 12.96 2.22 -0.56
CA LEU A 175 12.21 3.32 0.04
C LEU A 175 12.87 3.89 1.29
N CYS A 176 13.39 3.05 2.18
CA CYS A 176 14.12 3.52 3.36
C CYS A 176 15.42 4.24 3.02
N GLY A 177 16.04 3.95 1.86
CA GLY A 177 17.24 4.64 1.38
C GLY A 177 16.98 6.01 0.74
N LEU A 178 15.71 6.43 0.61
CA LEU A 178 15.32 7.73 0.06
C LEU A 178 15.15 8.84 1.12
N LEU A 179 15.22 8.47 2.40
CA LEU A 179 15.17 9.39 3.56
C LEU A 179 16.55 9.98 3.85
#